data_AF-A0A3C1XY74-F1
#
_entry.id   AF-A0A3C1XY74-F1
#
_cell.length_a   1.000
_cell.length_b   1.000
_cell.length_c   1.000
_cell.angle_alpha   90.00
_cell.angle_beta   90.00
_cell.angle_gamma   90.00
#
_symmetry.space_group_name_H-M   'P 1'
#
loop_
_entity.id
_entity.type
_entity.pdbx_description
1 polymer ?
#
loop_
_entity_poly.entity_id
_entity_poly.type
_entity_poly.pdbx_seq_one_letter_code
_entity_poly.pdbx_strand_id
1 'polypeptide(L)'
;MWSRIKRWFAGPPAAEDPLQEIVRFDEAGLTRSGELARAMGLQQFWPWRDVHEFGFAFTQAIYPDPWFGDYMESLWYVRVANEDGGLMRMEFDERVLDIDHFPPALLRNMPGLDLDVLRAGRATAARGLRHFEGEGEWVAWRRDVSQEQPSSPP
;
A
#
# COMPACT_ATOMS: atom_id res chain seq x y z
N MET A 1 25.58 -39.43 -2.32
CA MET A 1 25.45 -39.41 -0.84
C MET A 1 25.93 -38.09 -0.21
N TRP A 2 25.90 -36.96 -0.94
CA TRP A 2 26.41 -35.64 -0.48
C TRP A 2 25.32 -34.60 -0.17
N SER A 3 24.04 -34.91 -0.42
CA SER A 3 22.91 -33.97 -0.30
C SER A 3 22.28 -33.90 1.09
N ARG A 4 22.56 -34.86 1.98
CA ARG A 4 21.95 -34.90 3.33
C ARG A 4 22.70 -34.09 4.38
N ILE A 5 23.99 -33.79 4.15
CA ILE A 5 24.83 -33.01 5.09
C ILE A 5 24.56 -31.50 4.99
N LYS A 6 24.21 -30.99 3.80
CA LYS A 6 23.89 -29.56 3.60
C LYS A 6 22.66 -29.09 4.39
N ARG A 7 21.74 -29.98 4.74
CA ARG A 7 20.49 -29.64 5.45
C ARG A 7 20.70 -29.38 6.95
N TRP A 8 21.86 -29.74 7.51
CA TRP A 8 22.21 -29.47 8.90
C TRP A 8 22.92 -28.12 9.11
N PHE A 9 23.37 -27.47 8.03
CA PHE A 9 24.04 -26.16 8.06
C PHE A 9 23.14 -25.01 7.58
N ALA A 10 21.92 -25.31 7.13
CA ALA A 10 20.90 -24.27 7.00
C ALA A 10 20.44 -23.92 8.42
N GLY A 11 21.03 -22.88 8.99
CA GLY A 11 20.52 -22.27 10.21
C GLY A 11 19.03 -21.96 10.07
N PRO A 12 18.31 -21.72 11.18
CA PRO A 12 16.93 -21.24 11.11
C PRO A 12 16.87 -20.07 10.11
N PRO A 13 15.80 -19.97 9.30
CA PRO A 13 15.61 -18.80 8.46
C PRO A 13 15.84 -17.56 9.32
N ALA A 14 16.58 -16.58 8.80
CA ALA A 14 16.81 -15.34 9.52
C ALA A 14 15.47 -14.84 10.06
N ALA A 15 15.44 -14.47 11.34
CA ALA A 15 14.23 -13.91 11.93
C ALA A 15 13.77 -12.76 11.01
N GLU A 16 12.49 -12.80 10.61
CA GLU A 16 11.89 -11.70 9.86
C GLU A 16 12.12 -10.43 10.67
N ASP A 17 12.53 -9.34 10.02
CA ASP A 17 12.71 -8.08 10.71
C ASP A 17 11.35 -7.67 11.30
N PRO A 18 11.22 -7.52 12.62
CA PRO A 18 9.94 -7.22 13.28
C PRO A 18 9.31 -5.90 12.80
N LEU A 19 10.12 -5.02 12.21
CA LEU A 19 9.70 -3.74 11.63
C LEU A 19 9.39 -3.82 10.14
N GLN A 20 9.69 -4.95 9.49
CA GLN A 20 9.39 -5.12 8.08
C GLN A 20 7.89 -5.32 7.87
N GLU A 21 7.27 -4.30 7.29
CA GLU A 21 5.90 -4.41 6.81
C GLU A 21 5.88 -5.10 5.45
N ILE A 22 5.06 -6.15 5.34
CA ILE A 22 4.81 -6.84 4.08
C ILE A 22 3.38 -6.49 3.65
N VAL A 23 3.28 -5.81 2.52
CA VAL A 23 2.02 -5.46 1.88
C VAL A 23 1.81 -6.36 0.66
N ARG A 24 0.63 -6.97 0.54
CA ARG A 24 0.27 -7.86 -0.57
C ARG A 24 -1.12 -7.52 -1.07
N PHE A 25 -1.26 -7.60 -2.39
CA PHE A 25 -2.54 -7.50 -3.09
C PHE A 25 -2.78 -8.82 -3.82
N ASP A 26 -3.80 -9.56 -3.41
CA ASP A 26 -4.15 -10.86 -3.98
C ASP A 26 -5.64 -10.93 -4.33
N GLU A 27 -6.12 -12.12 -4.68
CA GLU A 27 -7.51 -12.33 -5.09
C GLU A 27 -8.51 -11.97 -3.98
N ALA A 28 -8.15 -12.14 -2.71
CA ALA A 28 -9.04 -11.90 -1.58
C ALA A 28 -9.08 -10.41 -1.20
N GLY A 29 -7.95 -9.73 -1.31
CA GLY A 29 -7.87 -8.31 -0.98
C GLY A 29 -6.46 -7.79 -0.74
N LEU A 30 -6.40 -6.77 0.11
CA LEU A 30 -5.19 -6.18 0.64
C LEU A 30 -4.83 -6.86 1.96
N THR A 31 -3.60 -7.33 2.08
CA THR A 31 -3.02 -7.75 3.36
C THR A 31 -1.83 -6.85 3.69
N ARG A 32 -1.80 -6.30 4.90
CA ARG A 32 -0.63 -5.66 5.50
C ARG A 32 -0.26 -6.43 6.76
N SER A 33 0.84 -7.17 6.71
CA SER A 33 1.33 -7.95 7.84
C SER A 33 2.65 -7.39 8.36
N GLY A 34 2.77 -7.34 9.68
CA GLY A 34 4.01 -7.01 10.39
C GLY A 34 3.96 -7.66 11.78
N GLU A 35 5.11 -8.01 12.34
CA GLU A 35 5.16 -8.71 13.63
C GLU A 35 4.53 -7.86 14.74
N LEU A 36 4.80 -6.56 14.74
CA LEU A 36 4.21 -5.61 15.69
C LEU A 36 2.68 -5.51 15.54
N ALA A 37 2.18 -5.37 14.30
CA ALA A 37 0.74 -5.27 14.05
C ALA A 37 0.00 -6.54 14.51
N ARG A 38 0.62 -7.71 14.30
CA ARG A 38 0.12 -9.00 14.78
C ARG A 38 0.12 -9.08 16.30
N ALA A 39 1.21 -8.66 16.96
CA ALA A 39 1.33 -8.66 18.41
C ALA A 39 0.32 -7.73 19.08
N MET A 40 -0.03 -6.61 18.42
CA MET A 40 -1.04 -5.65 18.88
C MET A 40 -2.48 -6.05 18.54
N GLY A 41 -2.70 -7.16 17.82
CA GLY A 41 -4.04 -7.60 17.41
C GLY A 41 -4.72 -6.67 16.41
N LEU A 42 -3.95 -5.89 15.65
CA LEU A 42 -4.49 -4.99 14.64
C LEU A 42 -5.04 -5.77 13.45
N GLN A 43 -6.07 -5.22 12.80
CA GLN A 43 -6.54 -5.71 11.52
C GLN A 43 -5.38 -5.69 10.51
N GLN A 44 -5.21 -6.79 9.79
CA GLN A 44 -4.13 -6.97 8.82
C GLN A 44 -4.66 -7.27 7.41
N PHE A 45 -5.98 -7.41 7.26
CA PHE A 45 -6.62 -7.80 6.01
C PHE A 45 -7.85 -6.93 5.73
N TRP A 46 -7.96 -6.48 4.48
CA TRP A 46 -9.10 -5.74 3.96
C TRP A 46 -9.54 -6.38 2.63
N PRO A 47 -10.78 -6.88 2.54
CA PRO A 47 -11.29 -7.40 1.27
C PRO A 47 -11.45 -6.26 0.27
N TRP A 48 -11.42 -6.59 -1.03
CA TRP A 48 -11.51 -5.58 -2.09
C TRP A 48 -12.72 -4.66 -1.98
N ARG A 49 -13.88 -5.18 -1.54
CA ARG A 49 -15.10 -4.39 -1.33
C ARG A 49 -14.92 -3.22 -0.36
N ASP A 50 -13.99 -3.35 0.58
CA ASP A 50 -13.73 -2.33 1.59
C ASP A 50 -12.72 -1.29 1.08
N VAL A 51 -12.13 -1.47 -0.11
CA VAL A 51 -11.21 -0.50 -0.74
C VAL A 51 -12.02 0.51 -1.56
N HIS A 52 -11.92 1.79 -1.22
CA HIS A 52 -12.70 2.89 -1.81
C HIS A 52 -11.89 3.88 -2.64
N GLU A 53 -10.59 4.00 -2.37
CA GLU A 53 -9.70 4.91 -3.10
C GLU A 53 -8.31 4.27 -3.21
N PHE A 54 -7.64 4.53 -4.32
CA PHE A 54 -6.23 4.20 -4.50
C PHE A 54 -5.51 5.34 -5.22
N GLY A 55 -4.29 5.63 -4.77
CA GLY A 55 -3.51 6.71 -5.34
C GLY A 55 -2.06 6.73 -4.87
N PHE A 56 -1.41 7.82 -5.23
CA PHE A 56 -0.04 8.13 -4.84
C PHE A 56 -0.02 9.48 -4.12
N ALA A 57 0.83 9.64 -3.12
CA ALA A 57 1.05 10.88 -2.40
C ALA A 57 2.54 11.19 -2.36
N PHE A 58 2.84 12.47 -2.49
CA PHE A 58 4.16 13.02 -2.27
C PHE A 58 4.01 14.11 -1.21
N THR A 59 4.38 13.81 0.02
CA THR A 59 4.08 14.65 1.19
C THR A 59 5.30 14.80 2.08
N GLN A 60 5.36 15.85 2.88
CA GLN A 60 6.46 16.00 3.83
C GLN A 60 6.39 14.90 4.90
N ALA A 61 7.53 14.29 5.18
CA ALA A 61 7.66 13.30 6.25
C ALA A 61 7.19 13.91 7.58
N ILE A 62 6.27 13.22 8.25
CA ILE A 62 5.73 13.67 9.55
C ILE A 62 6.82 13.63 10.62
N TYR A 63 7.76 12.68 10.50
CA TYR A 63 8.91 12.53 11.37
C TYR A 63 10.19 12.83 10.58
N PRO A 64 10.72 14.07 10.65
CA PRO A 64 11.95 14.40 9.95
C PRO A 64 13.12 13.58 10.50
N ASP A 65 14.01 13.16 9.60
CA ASP A 65 15.19 12.42 9.99
C ASP A 65 16.18 13.38 10.68
N PRO A 66 16.74 13.03 11.86
CA PRO A 66 17.62 13.92 12.62
C PRO A 66 18.89 14.35 11.88
N TRP A 67 19.34 13.60 10.87
CA TRP A 67 20.54 13.87 10.08
C TRP A 67 20.22 14.43 8.70
N PHE A 68 19.09 14.03 8.11
CA PHE A 68 18.66 14.43 6.79
C PHE A 68 17.70 15.62 6.80
N GLY A 69 17.14 16.01 7.95
CA GLY A 69 16.18 17.11 8.10
C GLY A 69 14.83 16.83 7.44
N ASP A 70 14.05 17.87 7.16
CA ASP A 70 12.76 17.73 6.47
C ASP A 70 12.92 17.14 5.08
N TYR A 71 12.10 16.15 4.71
CA TYR A 71 12.13 15.56 3.38
C TYR A 71 10.73 15.16 2.95
N MET A 72 10.59 14.89 1.66
CA MET A 72 9.35 14.42 1.05
C MET A 72 9.35 12.90 0.94
N GLU A 73 8.23 12.28 1.30
CA GLU A 73 7.96 10.86 1.18
C GLU A 73 7.08 10.58 -0.01
N SER A 74 7.47 9.56 -0.77
CA SER A 74 6.68 8.96 -1.83
C SER A 74 5.90 7.79 -1.27
N LEU A 75 4.58 7.89 -1.26
CA LEU A 75 3.70 6.91 -0.65
C LEU A 75 2.63 6.47 -1.64
N TRP A 76 2.48 5.16 -1.80
CA TRP A 76 1.22 4.64 -2.28
C TRP A 76 0.21 4.70 -1.15
N TYR A 77 -1.08 4.83 -1.49
CA TYR A 77 -2.11 4.79 -0.46
C TYR A 77 -3.39 4.12 -0.96
N VAL A 78 -4.14 3.57 -0.01
CA VAL A 78 -5.54 3.19 -0.17
C VAL A 78 -6.40 3.89 0.87
N ARG A 79 -7.66 4.17 0.55
CA ARG A 79 -8.68 4.40 1.58
C ARG A 79 -9.55 3.17 1.72
N VAL A 80 -9.64 2.66 2.93
CA VAL A 80 -10.43 1.47 3.27
C VAL A 80 -11.52 1.80 4.27
N ALA A 81 -12.64 1.08 4.23
CA ALA A 81 -13.65 1.15 5.26
C ALA A 81 -13.06 0.70 6.61
N ASN A 82 -13.39 1.42 7.69
CA ASN A 82 -13.08 1.02 9.05
C ASN A 82 -14.32 0.43 9.74
N GLU A 83 -14.12 -0.21 10.90
CA GLU A 83 -15.19 -0.85 11.66
C GLU A 83 -16.26 0.16 12.17
N ASP A 84 -15.89 1.43 12.30
CA ASP A 84 -16.75 2.51 12.77
C ASP A 84 -17.59 3.17 11.65
N GLY A 85 -17.55 2.65 10.42
CA GLY A 85 -18.32 3.15 9.28
C GLY A 85 -17.72 4.37 8.58
N GLY A 86 -16.48 4.74 8.90
CA GLY A 86 -15.68 5.77 8.22
C GLY A 86 -14.66 5.17 7.24
N LEU A 87 -13.87 6.05 6.62
CA LEU A 87 -12.73 5.65 5.79
C LEU A 87 -11.42 5.92 6.53
N MET A 88 -10.54 4.92 6.56
CA MET A 88 -9.17 5.02 7.03
C MET A 88 -8.24 5.09 5.81
N ARG A 89 -7.32 6.06 5.81
CA ARG A 89 -6.22 6.10 4.85
C ARG A 89 -5.09 5.19 5.34
N MET A 90 -4.67 4.26 4.51
CA MET A 90 -3.48 3.45 4.74
C MET A 90 -2.43 3.84 3.71
N GLU A 91 -1.23 4.14 4.19
CA GLU A 91 -0.09 4.51 3.37
C GLU A 91 0.97 3.43 3.44
N PHE A 92 1.69 3.26 2.35
CA PHE A 92 2.79 2.32 2.25
C PHE A 92 3.85 2.87 1.30
N ASP A 93 5.10 2.50 1.58
CA ASP A 93 6.28 2.99 0.87
C ASP A 93 6.18 2.74 -0.65
N GLU A 94 6.69 3.68 -1.46
CA GLU A 94 6.66 3.58 -2.92
C GLU A 94 7.25 2.28 -3.49
N ARG A 95 8.20 1.64 -2.77
CA ARG A 95 8.87 0.40 -3.19
C ARG A 95 7.95 -0.82 -3.14
N VAL A 96 6.79 -0.72 -2.48
CA VAL A 96 5.83 -1.83 -2.36
C VAL A 96 5.20 -2.19 -3.70
N LEU A 97 4.98 -1.22 -4.59
CA LEU A 97 4.39 -1.45 -5.91
C LEU A 97 5.27 -0.88 -7.01
N ASP A 98 5.41 -1.64 -8.08
CA ASP A 98 5.94 -1.17 -9.35
C ASP A 98 4.78 -0.74 -10.26
N ILE A 99 4.78 0.52 -10.69
CA ILE A 99 3.73 1.08 -11.55
C ILE A 99 3.64 0.36 -12.90
N ASP A 100 4.76 -0.21 -13.38
CA ASP A 100 4.82 -0.89 -14.67
C ASP A 100 4.40 -2.37 -14.55
N HIS A 101 4.30 -2.88 -13.31
CA HIS A 101 4.00 -4.28 -13.01
C HIS A 101 3.07 -4.43 -11.80
N PHE A 102 1.92 -3.74 -11.83
CA PHE A 102 0.94 -3.89 -10.75
C PHE A 102 0.43 -5.34 -10.63
N PRO A 103 0.13 -5.80 -9.39
CA PRO A 103 -0.49 -7.09 -9.16
C PRO A 103 -1.78 -7.25 -10.00
N PRO A 104 -1.98 -8.35 -10.74
CA PRO A 104 -3.16 -8.54 -11.58
C PRO A 104 -4.48 -8.43 -10.82
N ALA A 105 -4.51 -8.83 -9.55
CA ALA A 105 -5.68 -8.71 -8.70
C ALA A 105 -6.05 -7.25 -8.39
N LEU A 106 -5.05 -6.37 -8.23
CA LEU A 106 -5.29 -4.93 -8.04
C LEU A 106 -5.97 -4.35 -9.28
N LEU A 107 -5.41 -4.61 -10.47
CA LEU A 107 -5.96 -4.11 -11.73
C LEU A 107 -7.39 -4.60 -12.01
N ARG A 108 -7.70 -5.86 -11.67
CA ARG A 108 -9.06 -6.40 -11.84
C ARG A 108 -10.08 -5.78 -10.90
N ASN A 109 -9.68 -5.42 -9.68
CA ASN A 109 -10.58 -4.88 -8.66
C ASN A 109 -10.68 -3.34 -8.69
N MET A 110 -9.89 -2.68 -9.53
CA MET A 110 -9.91 -1.23 -9.73
C MET A 110 -10.16 -0.88 -11.21
N PRO A 111 -11.36 -1.20 -11.74
CA PRO A 111 -11.69 -0.87 -13.11
C PRO A 111 -11.63 0.66 -13.29
N GLY A 112 -10.98 1.10 -14.37
CA GLY A 112 -10.82 2.53 -14.66
C GLY A 112 -9.66 3.21 -13.91
N LEU A 113 -8.76 2.45 -13.29
CA LEU A 113 -7.53 3.00 -12.70
C LEU A 113 -6.75 3.87 -13.71
N ASP A 114 -6.58 5.16 -13.38
CA ASP A 114 -5.87 6.12 -14.21
C ASP A 114 -4.36 6.07 -13.94
N LEU A 115 -3.64 5.31 -14.77
CA LEU A 115 -2.18 5.19 -14.66
C LEU A 115 -1.43 6.49 -14.97
N ASP A 116 -2.01 7.39 -15.77
CA ASP A 116 -1.35 8.66 -16.12
C ASP A 116 -1.34 9.62 -14.92
N VAL A 117 -2.40 9.61 -14.12
CA VAL A 117 -2.44 10.30 -12.82
C VAL A 117 -1.33 9.79 -11.89
N LEU A 118 -1.14 8.47 -11.78
CA LEU A 118 -0.07 7.89 -10.95
C LEU A 118 1.32 8.25 -11.50
N ARG A 119 1.51 8.20 -12.82
CA ARG A 119 2.77 8.59 -13.47
C ARG A 119 3.09 10.05 -13.22
N ALA A 120 2.11 10.95 -13.23
CA ALA A 120 2.31 12.35 -12.91
C ALA A 120 2.79 12.56 -11.46
N GLY A 121 2.24 11.81 -10.50
CA GLY A 121 2.71 11.79 -9.12
C GLY A 121 4.14 11.30 -8.99
N ARG A 122 4.46 10.15 -9.59
CA ARG A 122 5.84 9.62 -9.60
C ARG A 122 6.84 10.55 -10.30
N ALA A 123 6.43 11.20 -11.38
CA ALA A 123 7.26 12.18 -12.08
C ALA A 123 7.54 13.43 -11.23
N THR A 124 6.58 13.82 -10.37
CA THR A 124 6.77 14.90 -9.39
C THR A 124 7.76 14.48 -8.31
N ALA A 125 7.59 13.28 -7.74
CA ALA A 125 8.51 12.73 -6.74
C ALA A 125 9.95 12.55 -7.29
N ALA A 126 10.09 12.21 -8.58
CA ALA A 126 11.39 12.08 -9.25
C ALA A 126 12.20 13.39 -9.31
N ARG A 127 11.59 14.54 -9.00
CA ARG A 127 12.28 15.83 -8.86
C ARG A 127 13.12 15.92 -7.58
N GLY A 128 12.96 14.96 -6.66
CA GLY A 128 13.84 14.74 -5.52
C GLY A 128 13.20 15.02 -4.16
N LEU A 129 13.79 14.45 -3.12
CA LEU A 129 13.28 14.43 -1.73
C LEU A 129 13.16 15.80 -1.05
N ARG A 130 13.59 16.88 -1.71
CA ARG A 130 13.48 18.28 -1.22
C ARG A 130 12.59 19.14 -2.12
N HIS A 131 11.84 18.54 -3.04
CA HIS A 131 10.91 19.27 -3.90
C HIS A 131 9.58 19.55 -3.18
N PHE A 132 9.64 20.37 -2.12
CA PHE A 132 8.47 20.69 -1.29
C PHE A 132 7.32 21.34 -2.08
N GLU A 133 7.63 22.14 -3.10
CA GLU A 133 6.63 22.74 -4.00
C GLU A 133 5.80 21.72 -4.79
N GLY A 134 6.27 20.47 -4.87
CA GLY A 134 5.59 19.37 -5.54
C GLY A 134 4.63 18.58 -4.63
N GLU A 135 4.42 19.02 -3.38
CA GLU A 135 3.51 18.35 -2.45
C GLU A 135 2.13 18.14 -3.07
N GLY A 136 1.59 16.92 -2.94
CA GLY A 136 0.27 16.62 -3.48
C GLY A 136 -0.17 15.17 -3.36
N GLU A 137 -1.43 14.95 -3.73
CA GLU A 137 -2.06 13.64 -3.84
C GLU A 137 -2.60 13.43 -5.27
N TRP A 138 -2.35 12.24 -5.81
CA TRP A 138 -2.78 11.80 -7.13
C TRP A 138 -3.73 10.61 -6.96
N VAL A 139 -5.03 10.92 -6.91
CA VAL A 139 -6.10 9.93 -6.79
C VAL A 139 -6.35 9.31 -8.16
N ALA A 140 -5.94 8.07 -8.36
CA ALA A 140 -6.07 7.40 -9.67
C ALA A 140 -7.30 6.53 -9.79
N TRP A 141 -7.93 6.17 -8.67
CA TRP A 141 -9.14 5.37 -8.67
C TRP A 141 -10.01 5.67 -7.45
N ARG A 142 -11.32 5.69 -7.67
CA ARG A 142 -12.35 5.74 -6.62
C ARG A 142 -13.43 4.72 -6.93
N ARG A 143 -13.95 4.08 -5.89
CA ARG A 143 -15.11 3.21 -6.00
C ARG A 143 -16.35 4.04 -6.35
N ASP A 144 -17.04 3.65 -7.41
CA ASP A 144 -18.35 4.21 -7.74
C ASP A 144 -19.40 3.74 -6.74
N VAL A 145 -19.74 4.60 -5.79
CA VAL A 145 -20.84 4.38 -4.81
C VAL A 145 -22.22 4.21 -5.44
N SER A 146 -22.36 4.45 -6.75
CA SER A 146 -23.63 4.27 -7.48
C SER A 146 -23.97 2.82 -7.81
N GLN A 147 -23.03 1.86 -7.65
CA GLN A 147 -23.26 0.45 -7.95
C GLN A 147 -23.75 -0.40 -6.75
N GLU A 148 -23.84 0.19 -5.56
CA GLU A 148 -24.13 -0.53 -4.30
C GLU A 148 -25.53 -0.28 -3.73
N GLN A 149 -26.47 0.30 -4.49
CA GLN A 149 -27.88 0.22 -4.10
C GLN A 149 -28.42 -1.18 -4.43
N PRO A 150 -28.69 -2.06 -3.43
CA PRO A 150 -29.53 -3.21 -3.69
C PRO A 150 -30.90 -2.64 -4.07
N SER A 151 -31.30 -2.86 -5.32
CA SER A 151 -32.68 -2.71 -5.73
C SER A 151 -33.53 -3.58 -4.80
N SER A 152 -34.18 -2.99 -3.80
CA SER A 152 -35.17 -3.66 -2.98
C SER A 152 -36.38 -4.00 -3.87
N PRO A 153 -36.86 -5.26 -3.85
CA PRO A 153 -38.24 -5.56 -4.24
C PRO A 153 -38.99 -6.20 -3.05
N PRO A 154 -40.34 -6.22 -3.07
CA PRO A 154 -41.31 -5.36 -3.75
C PRO A 154 -42.01 -4.35 -2.81
#